data_AF-A0A962UN70-F1
#
_entry.id   AF-A0A962UN70-F1
#
_cell.length_a   1.000
_cell.length_b   1.000
_cell.length_c   1.000
_cell.angle_alpha   90.00
_cell.angle_beta   90.00
_cell.angle_gamma   90.00
#
_symmetry.space_group_name_H-M   'P 1'
#
loop_
_entity.id
_entity.type
_entity.pdbx_description
1 polymer ?
#
loop_
_entity_poly.entity_id
_entity_poly.type
_entity_poly.pdbx_seq_one_letter_code
_entity_poly.pdbx_strand_id
1 'polypeptide(L)'
;TLRESCTLPGRRGLCVATLVRGQQGDDGDAEKRVRYNVNGIELDAPAFSQLHVEVSLHKLKVRDKQGASPAVLFAGTCSDLNGDSHWLLVREHVVKLWMGRQLLEREDDGDSYYEVISDPRLLRRVGERLAEFEPGRHETAPRVRQLR
;
A
#
# COMPACT_ATOMS: atom_id res chain seq x y z
N THR A 1 22.42 7.49 0.44
CA THR A 1 22.24 6.03 0.20
C THR A 1 20.86 5.77 -0.41
N LEU A 2 20.60 4.60 -1.03
CA LEU A 2 19.25 4.26 -1.57
C LEU A 2 18.12 4.52 -0.55
N ARG A 3 18.43 4.26 0.73
CA ARG A 3 17.55 4.43 1.88
C ARG A 3 17.15 5.88 2.12
N GLU A 4 17.96 6.85 1.68
CA GLU A 4 17.65 8.28 1.75
C GLU A 4 16.80 8.75 0.56
N SER A 5 16.98 8.14 -0.62
CA SER A 5 16.21 8.46 -1.83
C SER A 5 14.83 7.79 -1.88
N CYS A 6 14.61 6.72 -1.10
CA CYS A 6 13.29 6.12 -0.93
C CYS A 6 12.66 6.56 0.39
N THR A 7 11.83 7.60 0.33
CA THR A 7 10.99 7.98 1.46
C THR A 7 9.71 7.16 1.45
N LEU A 8 9.77 5.96 2.04
CA LEU A 8 8.54 5.23 2.41
C LEU A 8 7.83 5.94 3.56
N PRO A 9 6.49 5.90 3.65
CA PRO A 9 5.76 6.39 4.81
C PRO A 9 6.33 5.78 6.10
N GLY A 10 6.89 6.61 6.99
CA GLY A 10 7.52 6.14 8.23
C GLY A 10 8.85 5.38 8.09
N ARG A 11 9.51 5.42 6.92
CA ARG A 11 10.78 4.73 6.59
C ARG A 11 10.76 3.20 6.72
N ARG A 12 9.57 2.59 6.63
CA ARG A 12 9.35 1.13 6.64
C ARG A 12 8.43 0.75 5.47
N GLY A 13 8.66 -0.44 4.89
CA GLY A 13 7.81 -1.00 3.85
C GLY A 13 8.58 -1.61 2.67
N LEU A 14 7.81 -2.19 1.76
CA LEU A 14 8.23 -2.64 0.44
C LEU A 14 8.28 -1.47 -0.54
N CYS A 15 9.25 -1.47 -1.47
CA CYS A 15 9.01 -0.80 -2.74
C CYS A 15 9.52 -1.55 -3.96
N VAL A 16 8.72 -1.42 -5.00
CA VAL A 16 8.92 -2.00 -6.32
C VAL A 16 9.24 -0.88 -7.30
N ALA A 17 10.27 -1.11 -8.11
CA ALA A 17 10.65 -0.18 -9.17
C ALA A 17 10.97 -0.91 -10.48
N THR A 18 10.65 -0.28 -11.60
CA THR A 18 11.02 -0.76 -12.92
C THR A 18 12.34 -0.11 -13.35
N LEU A 19 13.27 -0.92 -13.83
CA LEU A 19 14.54 -0.45 -14.39
C LEU A 19 14.30 0.29 -15.70
N VAL A 20 14.76 1.53 -15.80
CA VAL A 20 14.81 2.24 -17.08
C VAL A 20 16.06 1.79 -17.82
N ARG A 21 15.92 1.05 -18.93
CA ARG A 21 17.04 0.68 -19.80
C ARG A 21 17.29 1.78 -20.84
N GLY A 22 18.54 2.19 -20.99
CA GLY A 22 18.97 3.03 -22.11
C GLY A 22 18.76 2.28 -23.44
N GLN A 23 18.45 3.03 -24.49
CA GLN A 23 18.09 2.58 -25.83
C GLN A 23 19.19 1.72 -26.49
N GLN A 24 19.31 0.45 -26.12
CA GLN A 24 20.08 -0.53 -26.87
C GLN A 24 19.65 -1.97 -26.53
N GLY A 25 19.09 -2.66 -27.53
CA GLY A 25 19.20 -4.11 -27.68
C GLY A 25 18.31 -4.99 -26.80
N ASP A 26 17.17 -5.34 -27.38
CA ASP A 26 16.69 -6.72 -27.58
C ASP A 26 15.97 -7.50 -26.47
N ASP A 27 14.91 -8.13 -26.95
CA ASP A 27 14.13 -9.29 -26.53
C ASP A 27 13.52 -9.41 -25.12
N GLY A 28 12.19 -9.25 -25.10
CA GLY A 28 11.35 -10.43 -24.88
C GLY A 28 11.33 -11.03 -23.48
N ASP A 29 11.57 -10.25 -22.42
CA ASP A 29 11.41 -10.74 -21.06
C ASP A 29 10.72 -9.68 -20.19
N ALA A 30 9.67 -10.11 -19.50
CA ALA A 30 8.76 -9.27 -18.72
C ALA A 30 9.51 -8.18 -17.95
N GLU A 31 8.98 -6.95 -17.95
CA GLU A 31 9.58 -5.78 -17.29
C GLU A 31 10.27 -6.16 -15.97
N LYS A 32 11.62 -6.17 -15.96
CA LYS A 32 12.39 -6.71 -14.83
C LYS A 32 12.25 -5.77 -13.64
N ARG A 33 11.27 -6.03 -12.79
CA ARG A 33 11.00 -5.30 -11.54
C ARG A 33 12.08 -5.60 -10.51
N VAL A 34 12.61 -4.55 -9.88
CA VAL A 34 13.53 -4.64 -8.74
C VAL A 34 12.72 -4.43 -7.47
N ARG A 35 12.90 -5.33 -6.51
CA ARG A 35 12.22 -5.33 -5.21
C ARG A 35 13.23 -5.09 -4.11
N TYR A 36 12.93 -4.17 -3.21
CA TYR A 36 13.71 -3.97 -2.00
C TYR A 36 12.76 -3.88 -0.82
N ASN A 37 12.99 -4.69 0.22
CA ASN A 37 12.09 -4.70 1.38
C ASN A 37 12.84 -5.08 2.66
N VAL A 38 12.44 -4.44 3.76
CA VAL A 38 12.38 -5.09 5.08
C VAL A 38 11.07 -4.64 5.73
N ASN A 39 10.10 -5.57 5.84
CA ASN A 39 8.73 -5.49 6.38
C ASN A 39 7.60 -5.13 5.39
N GLY A 40 6.98 -6.15 4.79
CA GLY A 40 5.75 -6.08 3.99
C GLY A 40 5.59 -7.34 3.11
N ILE A 41 4.38 -7.69 2.69
CA ILE A 41 4.14 -8.77 1.70
C ILE A 41 3.56 -8.14 0.43
N GLU A 42 4.24 -8.32 -0.70
CA GLU A 42 3.77 -7.84 -2.02
C GLU A 42 2.55 -8.64 -2.48
N LEU A 43 1.56 -7.94 -3.02
CA LEU A 43 0.46 -8.50 -3.78
C LEU A 43 0.40 -7.80 -5.14
N ASP A 44 0.18 -8.57 -6.19
CA ASP A 44 -0.20 -8.03 -7.48
C ASP A 44 -1.68 -7.60 -7.49
N ALA A 45 -2.10 -6.91 -8.55
CA ALA A 45 -3.46 -6.40 -8.65
C ALA A 45 -4.54 -7.49 -8.65
N PRO A 46 -4.38 -8.65 -9.33
CA PRO A 46 -5.33 -9.76 -9.22
C PRO A 46 -5.47 -10.31 -7.81
N ALA A 47 -4.35 -10.59 -7.11
CA ALA A 47 -4.38 -11.10 -5.74
C ALA A 47 -5.03 -10.11 -4.77
N PHE A 48 -4.72 -8.82 -4.90
CA PHE A 48 -5.39 -7.78 -4.13
C PHE A 48 -6.90 -7.73 -4.41
N SER A 49 -7.31 -7.81 -5.68
CA SER A 49 -8.72 -7.72 -6.05
C SER A 49 -9.55 -8.84 -5.41
N GLN A 50 -9.01 -10.06 -5.40
CA GLN A 50 -9.65 -11.18 -4.71
C GLN A 50 -9.73 -10.96 -3.20
N LEU A 51 -8.62 -10.57 -2.57
CA LEU A 51 -8.56 -10.29 -1.13
C LEU A 51 -9.51 -9.17 -0.70
N HIS A 52 -9.62 -8.12 -1.50
CA HIS A 52 -10.50 -6.97 -1.26
C HIS A 52 -11.96 -7.38 -1.18
N VAL A 53 -12.40 -8.30 -2.06
CA VAL A 53 -13.76 -8.84 -2.05
C VAL A 53 -13.96 -9.78 -0.87
N GLU A 54 -13.04 -10.73 -0.65
CA GLU A 54 -13.18 -11.77 0.38
C GLU A 54 -13.24 -11.19 1.80
N VAL A 55 -12.41 -10.19 2.10
CA VAL A 55 -12.33 -9.55 3.43
C VAL A 55 -13.19 -8.28 3.51
N SER A 56 -13.83 -7.86 2.41
CA SER A 56 -14.60 -6.61 2.35
C SER A 56 -13.78 -5.40 2.83
N LEU A 57 -12.60 -5.18 2.24
CA LEU A 57 -11.72 -4.09 2.68
C LEU A 57 -12.31 -2.71 2.31
N HIS A 58 -12.13 -1.74 3.19
CA HIS A 58 -12.59 -0.36 3.00
C HIS A 58 -11.43 0.55 2.67
N LYS A 59 -11.56 1.35 1.59
CA LYS A 59 -10.54 2.31 1.16
C LYS A 59 -10.49 3.52 2.11
N LEU A 60 -9.30 3.80 2.62
CA LEU A 60 -8.97 4.89 3.52
C LEU A 60 -7.88 5.76 2.89
N LYS A 61 -8.11 7.08 2.83
CA LYS A 61 -7.08 8.04 2.44
C LYS A 61 -6.44 8.64 3.68
N VAL A 62 -5.17 8.32 3.92
CA VAL A 62 -4.42 8.82 5.08
C VAL A 62 -3.43 9.88 4.61
N ARG A 63 -3.63 11.12 5.05
CA ARG A 63 -2.64 12.18 4.85
C ARG A 63 -1.45 11.93 5.77
N ASP A 64 -0.24 11.96 5.21
CA ASP A 64 0.97 12.04 6.02
C ASP A 64 1.14 13.48 6.52
N LYS A 65 1.64 13.65 7.75
CA LYS A 65 1.89 14.96 8.36
C LYS A 65 3.03 15.72 7.68
N GLN A 66 3.75 15.08 6.77
CA GLN A 66 4.98 15.57 6.14
C GLN A 66 4.77 16.12 4.72
N GLY A 67 3.54 16.35 4.28
CA GLY A 67 3.25 16.98 2.99
C GLY A 67 3.40 16.07 1.77
N ALA A 68 3.64 14.78 1.98
CA ALA A 68 3.59 13.77 0.92
C ALA A 68 2.15 13.51 0.45
N SER A 69 2.00 13.03 -0.79
CA SER A 69 0.72 12.59 -1.34
C SER A 69 -0.01 11.64 -0.36
N PRO A 70 -1.34 11.75 -0.21
CA PRO A 70 -2.07 10.92 0.73
C PRO A 70 -1.88 9.45 0.39
N ALA A 71 -1.44 8.66 1.37
CA ALA A 71 -1.33 7.22 1.23
C ALA A 71 -2.74 6.62 1.14
N VAL A 72 -2.91 5.69 0.21
CA VAL A 72 -4.14 4.90 0.13
C VAL A 72 -3.94 3.60 0.90
N LEU A 73 -4.81 3.37 1.87
CA LEU A 73 -4.89 2.14 2.64
C LEU A 73 -6.23 1.47 2.38
N PHE A 74 -6.27 0.16 2.55
CA PHE A 74 -7.47 -0.67 2.54
C PHE A 74 -7.48 -1.47 3.84
N ALA A 75 -8.56 -1.37 4.61
CA ALA A 75 -8.65 -1.98 5.92
C ALA A 75 -9.92 -2.83 6.06
N GLY A 76 -9.79 -3.99 6.70
CA GLY A 76 -10.90 -4.84 7.09
C GLY A 76 -10.47 -5.77 8.21
N THR A 77 -11.37 -6.64 8.64
CA THR A 77 -11.07 -7.64 9.68
C THR A 77 -11.17 -9.04 9.10
N CYS A 78 -10.24 -9.91 9.48
CA CYS A 78 -10.30 -11.33 9.18
C CYS A 78 -10.27 -12.13 10.48
N SER A 79 -10.88 -13.32 10.47
CA SER A 79 -10.81 -14.24 11.60
C SER A 79 -9.64 -15.21 11.40
N ASP A 80 -8.92 -15.51 12.47
CA ASP A 80 -7.94 -16.60 12.46
C ASP A 80 -8.62 -17.98 12.65
N LEU A 81 -7.80 -19.03 12.72
CA LEU A 81 -8.26 -20.41 12.91
C LEU A 81 -8.97 -20.64 14.25
N ASN A 82 -8.77 -19.78 15.24
CA ASN A 82 -9.43 -19.83 16.53
C ASN A 82 -10.72 -18.99 16.57
N GLY A 83 -10.99 -18.24 15.50
CA GLY A 83 -12.12 -17.32 15.39
C GLY A 83 -11.83 -15.91 15.90
N ASP A 84 -10.60 -15.62 16.35
CA ASP A 84 -10.23 -14.30 16.84
C ASP A 84 -10.16 -13.31 15.67
N SER A 85 -10.68 -12.10 15.88
CA SER A 85 -10.73 -11.07 14.84
C SER A 85 -9.45 -10.24 14.82
N HIS A 86 -8.83 -10.14 13.65
CA HIS A 86 -7.59 -9.41 13.41
C HIS A 86 -7.78 -8.34 12.35
N TRP A 87 -7.16 -7.18 12.57
CA TRP A 87 -7.09 -6.14 11.54
C TRP A 87 -6.16 -6.57 10.41
N LEU A 88 -6.66 -6.49 9.18
CA LEU A 88 -5.89 -6.60 7.97
C LEU A 88 -5.76 -5.20 7.34
N LEU A 89 -4.52 -4.82 7.04
CA LEU A 89 -4.23 -3.53 6.40
C LEU A 89 -3.40 -3.76 5.14
N VAL A 90 -3.90 -3.25 4.03
CA VAL A 90 -3.21 -3.27 2.74
C VAL A 90 -2.94 -1.82 2.31
N ARG A 91 -1.78 -1.56 1.75
CA ARG A 91 -1.40 -0.24 1.21
C ARG A 91 -1.22 -0.34 -0.29
N GLU A 92 -1.76 0.63 -1.01
CA GLU A 92 -1.59 0.77 -2.46
C GLU A 92 -0.40 1.70 -2.74
N HIS A 93 0.44 1.29 -3.69
CA HIS A 93 1.64 2.00 -4.09
C HIS A 93 1.78 2.01 -5.61
N VAL A 94 2.25 3.13 -6.15
CA VAL A 94 2.68 3.23 -7.56
C VAL A 94 4.09 2.64 -7.71
N VAL A 95 4.32 1.84 -8.74
CA VAL A 95 5.65 1.34 -9.12
C VAL A 95 6.52 2.52 -9.58
N LYS A 96 7.68 2.68 -8.95
CA LYS A 96 8.61 3.77 -9.24
C LYS A 96 9.53 3.45 -10.42
N LEU A 97 10.18 4.46 -10.98
CA LEU A 97 11.24 4.27 -11.97
C LEU A 97 12.61 4.24 -11.29
N TRP A 98 13.43 3.25 -11.66
CA TRP A 98 14.80 3.12 -11.20
C TRP A 98 15.78 3.63 -12.25
N MET A 99 16.43 4.76 -11.94
CA MET A 99 17.45 5.41 -12.77
C MET A 99 18.84 5.25 -12.15
N GLY A 100 19.27 4.00 -11.96
CA GLY A 100 20.63 3.63 -11.53
C GLY A 100 20.97 3.96 -10.07
N ARG A 101 20.80 5.22 -9.63
CA ARG A 101 21.06 5.70 -8.26
C ARG A 101 19.89 6.47 -7.66
N GLN A 102 18.83 6.69 -8.44
CA GLN A 102 17.68 7.49 -8.05
C GLN A 102 16.37 6.75 -8.36
N LEU A 103 15.44 6.88 -7.43
CA LEU A 103 14.03 6.50 -7.62
C LEU A 103 13.26 7.74 -8.04
N LEU A 104 12.53 7.64 -9.14
CA LEU A 104 11.65 8.70 -9.63
C LEU A 104 10.20 8.25 -9.50
N GLU A 105 9.33 9.16 -9.10
CA GLU A 105 7.89 8.97 -9.22
C GLU A 105 7.51 8.94 -10.70
N ARG A 106 6.45 8.19 -11.04
CA ARG A 106 5.86 8.23 -12.38
C ARG A 106 4.73 9.27 -12.36
N GLU A 107 4.71 10.16 -13.34
CA GLU A 107 3.72 11.26 -13.40
C GLU A 107 2.31 10.78 -13.79
N ASP A 108 2.19 9.60 -14.42
CA ASP A 108 0.93 9.00 -14.89
C ASP A 108 0.64 7.63 -14.26
N ASP A 109 -0.61 7.15 -14.48
CA ASP A 109 -1.32 5.91 -14.07
C ASP A 109 -0.50 4.61 -14.21
N GLY A 110 0.64 4.58 -13.52
CA GLY A 110 1.58 3.48 -13.54
C GLY A 110 1.03 2.27 -12.83
N ASP A 111 1.59 1.11 -13.17
CA ASP A 111 1.33 -0.13 -12.46
C ASP A 111 1.37 0.12 -10.96
N SER A 112 0.31 -0.32 -10.28
CA SER A 112 0.26 -0.32 -8.83
C SER A 112 0.59 -1.70 -8.31
N TYR A 113 1.25 -1.74 -7.16
CA TYR A 113 1.39 -2.93 -6.35
C TYR A 113 0.77 -2.67 -4.98
N TYR A 114 0.43 -3.76 -4.31
CA TYR A 114 -0.21 -3.72 -3.01
C TYR A 114 0.71 -4.35 -1.97
N GLU A 115 0.70 -3.80 -0.77
CA GLU A 115 1.53 -4.28 0.34
C GLU A 115 0.63 -4.64 1.51
N VAL A 116 0.67 -5.89 1.97
CA VAL A 116 0.14 -6.24 3.29
C VAL A 116 1.07 -5.66 4.35
N ILE A 117 0.51 -4.82 5.21
CA ILE A 117 1.23 -4.15 6.28
C ILE A 117 1.30 -5.06 7.50
N SER A 118 2.52 -5.45 7.86
CA SER A 118 2.79 -6.27 9.06
C SER A 118 3.29 -5.46 10.26
N ASP A 119 3.46 -4.13 10.15
CA ASP A 119 3.90 -3.29 11.28
C ASP A 119 2.81 -3.27 12.38
N PRO A 120 3.04 -3.91 13.54
CA PRO A 120 2.02 -4.06 14.57
C PRO A 120 1.61 -2.72 15.19
N ARG A 121 2.49 -1.71 15.16
CA ARG A 121 2.19 -0.38 15.68
C ARG A 121 1.21 0.35 14.76
N LEU A 122 1.38 0.18 13.44
CA LEU A 122 0.50 0.79 12.46
C LEU A 122 -0.85 0.08 12.44
N LEU A 123 -0.86 -1.26 12.48
CA LEU A 123 -2.09 -2.06 12.61
C LEU A 123 -2.91 -1.62 13.83
N ARG A 124 -2.28 -1.54 15.01
CA ARG A 124 -2.95 -1.09 16.24
C ARG A 124 -3.53 0.32 16.11
N ARG A 125 -2.74 1.28 15.61
CA ARG A 125 -3.17 2.67 15.47
C ARG A 125 -4.34 2.83 14.50
N VAL A 126 -4.33 2.09 13.39
CA VAL A 126 -5.44 2.10 12.43
C VAL A 126 -6.66 1.41 13.04
N GLY A 127 -6.47 0.28 13.71
CA GLY A 127 -7.55 -0.45 14.39
C GLY A 127 -8.23 0.37 15.48
N GLU A 128 -7.46 1.01 16.37
CA GLU A 128 -7.98 1.94 17.39
C GLU A 128 -8.82 3.05 16.75
N ARG A 129 -8.27 3.70 15.71
CA ARG A 129 -8.97 4.76 14.99
C ARG A 129 -10.27 4.26 14.37
N LEU A 130 -10.27 3.13 13.68
CA LEU A 130 -11.46 2.61 13.01
C LEU A 130 -12.52 2.11 14.00
N ALA A 131 -12.12 1.54 15.13
CA ALA A 131 -13.03 1.15 16.20
C ALA A 131 -13.73 2.35 16.85
N GLU A 132 -13.04 3.49 16.99
CA GLU A 132 -13.66 4.76 17.42
C GLU A 132 -14.72 5.28 16.44
N PHE A 133 -14.70 4.84 15.18
CA PHE A 133 -15.64 5.23 14.13
C PHE A 133 -16.82 4.27 13.93
N GLU A 134 -16.90 3.15 14.66
CA GLU A 134 -18.08 2.27 14.66
C GLU A 134 -18.98 2.49 15.91
N PRO A 135 -19.79 3.56 15.99
CA PRO A 135 -20.90 3.61 16.94
C PRO A 135 -22.13 2.96 16.31
N GLY A 136 -22.19 1.62 16.32
CA GLY A 136 -23.41 0.87 16.07
C GLY A 136 -23.93 0.86 14.62
N ARG A 137 -24.48 -0.28 14.22
CA ARG A 137 -25.35 -0.41 13.05
C ARG A 137 -26.42 0.70 13.07
N HIS A 138 -26.36 1.68 12.17
CA HIS A 138 -27.54 2.31 11.57
C HIS A 138 -27.17 3.08 10.28
N GLU A 139 -27.71 2.55 9.18
CA GLU A 139 -28.19 3.20 7.94
C GLU A 139 -27.40 4.31 7.21
N THR A 140 -26.98 3.91 6.01
CA THR A 140 -27.13 4.57 4.69
C THR A 140 -26.39 5.88 4.34
N ALA A 141 -25.74 5.79 3.17
CA ALA A 141 -25.24 6.81 2.24
C ALA A 141 -23.79 7.33 2.44
N PRO A 142 -23.02 7.46 1.33
CA PRO A 142 -21.59 7.70 1.39
C PRO A 142 -21.29 9.17 1.63
N ARG A 143 -20.59 9.49 2.71
CA ARG A 143 -19.97 10.80 2.89
C ARG A 143 -18.47 10.68 2.71
N VAL A 144 -18.00 11.05 1.52
CA VAL A 144 -16.58 11.38 1.30
C VAL A 144 -16.25 12.57 2.22
N ARG A 145 -15.42 12.35 3.25
CA ARG A 145 -14.94 13.44 4.12
C ARG A 145 -13.42 13.39 4.24
N GLN A 146 -12.82 14.52 3.89
CA GLN A 146 -11.38 14.77 3.98
C GLN A 146 -10.95 14.88 5.45
N LEU A 147 -9.89 14.16 5.81
CA LEU A 147 -9.26 14.21 7.13
C LEU A 147 -8.14 15.28 7.13
N ARG A 148 -8.10 16.10 8.19
CA ARG A 148 -6.99 17.00 8.54
C ARG A 148 -5.96 16.27 9.41
#